data_AF-R7U7L0-F1
#
_entry.id   AF-R7U7L0-F1
#
_cell.length_a   1.000
_cell.length_b   1.000
_cell.length_c   1.000
_cell.angle_alpha   90.00
_cell.angle_beta   90.00
_cell.angle_gamma   90.00
#
_symmetry.space_group_name_H-M   'P 1'
#
loop_
_entity.id
_entity.type
_entity.pdbx_description
1 polymer ?
#
loop_
_entity_poly.entity_id
_entity_poly.type
_entity_poly.pdbx_seq_one_letter_code
_entity_poly.pdbx_strand_id
1 'polypeptide(L)'
;MNTMFGLPCASDTEGLDACFVGVPFDAGTATKTGSKLAPTQIRVESDVVRPFNQDTGADPHNSIRVADVGNIACSPFDIREACKTIKEKCDGIVKGGCRPIVLGGDRTITYPILQSMKEKHGPVGMIQIDAHCDTSLPLFGSEIWHGSPFRLAVDEGLLDCHKVWQIGIRGSAGSITCAKWGQDKGFNVVPAFQLWYKSLAPLMRDVREKMGNTPVYLTIDIDGLDPSIAPGTGVPELGGLTSTQALEVIRGCRGLNVVGGDLVEVSPPHDLHNITSTIAAHLLFEMLCILPGVEYKETAFSPAYRI
;
A
#
# COMPACT_ATOMS: atom_id res chain seq x y z
N MET A 1 2.13 -22.76 9.93
CA MET A 1 1.51 -21.47 9.58
C MET A 1 2.67 -20.59 9.17
N ASN A 2 2.78 -20.23 7.88
CA ASN A 2 3.88 -19.39 7.42
C ASN A 2 3.61 -17.97 7.88
N THR A 3 4.58 -17.35 8.55
CA THR A 3 4.56 -15.93 8.94
C THR A 3 5.29 -15.11 7.88
N MET A 4 5.00 -13.81 7.82
CA MET A 4 5.67 -12.89 6.90
C MET A 4 7.19 -12.95 7.09
N PHE A 5 7.94 -13.28 6.04
CA PHE A 5 9.41 -13.40 6.03
C PHE A 5 9.99 -14.37 7.08
N GLY A 6 9.19 -15.32 7.59
CA GLY A 6 9.59 -16.17 8.71
C GLY A 6 9.76 -15.42 10.04
N LEU A 7 9.17 -14.23 10.19
CA LEU A 7 9.19 -13.45 11.42
C LEU A 7 8.49 -14.16 12.58
N PRO A 8 8.81 -13.79 13.84
CA PRO A 8 8.02 -14.22 14.99
C PRO A 8 6.55 -13.82 14.83
N CYS A 9 5.66 -14.70 15.28
CA CYS A 9 4.24 -14.39 15.44
C CYS A 9 4.00 -13.75 16.81
N ALA A 10 3.36 -12.59 16.87
CA ALA A 10 3.01 -11.90 18.10
C ALA A 10 1.48 -11.78 18.26
N SER A 11 0.99 -11.90 19.50
CA SER A 11 -0.44 -11.78 19.82
C SER A 11 -0.94 -10.34 19.88
N ASP A 12 -0.03 -9.39 20.07
CA ASP A 12 -0.30 -7.96 20.17
C ASP A 12 0.88 -7.15 19.58
N THR A 13 0.78 -5.83 19.71
CA THR A 13 1.79 -4.89 19.16
C THR A 13 2.58 -4.17 20.24
N GLU A 14 2.52 -4.63 21.49
CA GLU A 14 3.21 -3.97 22.60
C GLU A 14 4.73 -4.00 22.39
N GLY A 15 5.33 -2.82 22.33
CA GLY A 15 6.76 -2.68 22.03
C GLY A 15 7.15 -3.00 20.59
N LEU A 16 6.22 -3.19 19.64
CA LEU A 16 6.61 -3.26 18.23
C LEU A 16 6.75 -1.84 17.65
N ASP A 17 7.79 -1.62 16.84
CA ASP A 17 7.95 -0.40 16.05
C ASP A 17 7.12 -0.47 14.77
N ALA A 18 6.96 -1.68 14.22
CA ALA A 18 6.10 -1.98 13.08
C ALA A 18 5.55 -3.40 13.14
N CYS A 19 4.45 -3.67 12.45
CA CYS A 19 3.90 -5.02 12.35
C CYS A 19 3.36 -5.32 10.94
N PHE A 20 3.46 -6.58 10.53
CA PHE A 20 2.69 -7.09 9.40
C PHE A 20 1.34 -7.60 9.87
N VAL A 21 0.27 -7.17 9.23
CA VAL A 21 -1.09 -7.61 9.54
C VAL A 21 -1.87 -7.85 8.25
N GLY A 22 -2.54 -8.99 8.14
CA GLY A 22 -3.34 -9.32 6.97
C GLY A 22 -4.79 -8.92 7.13
N VAL A 23 -5.44 -8.48 6.05
CA VAL A 23 -6.89 -8.24 6.02
C VAL A 23 -7.51 -9.06 4.88
N PRO A 24 -7.98 -10.30 5.15
CA PRO A 24 -8.54 -11.18 4.12
C PRO A 24 -9.98 -10.78 3.78
N PHE A 25 -10.16 -9.70 3.01
CA PHE A 25 -11.47 -9.11 2.67
C PHE A 25 -11.56 -8.76 1.18
N ASP A 26 -12.60 -9.21 0.46
CA ASP A 26 -12.81 -8.89 -0.96
C ASP A 26 -14.29 -8.64 -1.33
N ALA A 27 -15.10 -8.23 -0.35
CA ALA A 27 -16.54 -8.01 -0.57
C ALA A 27 -16.87 -6.63 -1.17
N GLY A 28 -15.87 -5.74 -1.29
CA GLY A 28 -15.98 -4.46 -1.98
C GLY A 28 -15.60 -4.53 -3.46
N THR A 29 -15.07 -5.66 -3.93
CA THR A 29 -14.71 -5.87 -5.35
C THR A 29 -15.94 -5.87 -6.26
N ALA A 30 -15.90 -5.08 -7.34
CA ALA A 30 -16.97 -5.03 -8.35
C ALA A 30 -16.81 -6.05 -9.50
N THR A 31 -15.63 -6.67 -9.65
CA THR A 31 -15.26 -7.50 -10.80
C THR A 31 -14.85 -8.92 -10.38
N LYS A 32 -13.55 -9.23 -10.42
CA LYS A 32 -12.99 -10.55 -10.12
C LYS A 32 -12.59 -10.64 -8.65
N THR A 33 -13.23 -11.52 -7.90
CA THR A 33 -12.92 -11.77 -6.50
C THR A 33 -11.67 -12.64 -6.32
N GLY A 34 -11.15 -12.73 -5.09
CA GLY A 34 -10.00 -13.57 -4.76
C GLY A 34 -8.97 -12.89 -3.85
N SER A 35 -9.01 -11.57 -3.71
CA SER A 35 -7.99 -10.82 -2.95
C SER A 35 -8.00 -11.07 -1.45
N LYS A 36 -9.09 -11.64 -0.90
CA LYS A 36 -9.11 -12.16 0.48
C LYS A 36 -8.10 -13.29 0.73
N LEU A 37 -7.61 -13.96 -0.31
CA LEU A 37 -6.63 -15.03 -0.21
C LEU A 37 -5.18 -14.51 -0.18
N ALA A 38 -4.96 -13.26 -0.58
CA ALA A 38 -3.64 -12.65 -0.64
C ALA A 38 -2.85 -12.72 0.66
N PRO A 39 -3.43 -12.46 1.85
CA PRO A 39 -2.64 -12.49 3.08
C PRO A 39 -1.95 -13.82 3.35
N THR A 40 -2.56 -14.92 2.91
CA THR A 40 -1.99 -16.25 3.04
C THR A 40 -0.93 -16.48 1.97
N GLN A 41 -1.25 -16.20 0.70
CA GLN A 41 -0.33 -16.48 -0.40
C GLN A 41 0.93 -15.63 -0.35
N ILE A 42 0.82 -14.35 0.00
CA ILE A 42 1.98 -13.46 0.17
C ILE A 42 2.92 -13.99 1.26
N ARG A 43 2.38 -14.45 2.39
CA ARG A 43 3.21 -15.04 3.46
C ARG A 43 3.95 -16.30 2.98
N VAL A 44 3.29 -17.16 2.20
CA VAL A 44 3.93 -18.34 1.61
C VAL A 44 5.07 -17.94 0.67
N GLU A 45 4.82 -17.00 -0.25
CA GLU A 45 5.84 -16.57 -1.22
C GLU A 45 6.92 -15.68 -0.60
N SER A 46 6.74 -15.19 0.63
CA SER A 46 7.72 -14.34 1.31
C SER A 46 9.00 -15.09 1.74
N ASP A 47 9.01 -16.42 1.74
CA ASP A 47 10.15 -17.26 2.14
C ASP A 47 11.39 -17.05 1.25
N VAL A 48 11.22 -16.54 0.02
CA VAL A 48 12.33 -16.25 -0.90
C VAL A 48 13.06 -14.94 -0.58
N VAL A 49 12.43 -14.05 0.19
CA VAL A 49 12.95 -12.72 0.49
C VAL A 49 14.05 -12.81 1.55
N ARG A 50 15.16 -12.09 1.32
CA ARG A 50 16.30 -12.05 2.24
C ARG A 50 16.18 -10.84 3.19
N PRO A 51 16.71 -10.94 4.42
CA PRO A 51 16.49 -9.93 5.46
C PRO A 51 17.25 -8.61 5.26
N PHE A 52 18.22 -8.56 4.33
CA PHE A 52 19.08 -7.40 4.13
C PHE A 52 18.98 -6.89 2.68
N ASN A 53 18.78 -5.58 2.53
CA ASN A 53 18.74 -4.94 1.22
C ASN A 53 20.14 -4.54 0.77
N GLN A 54 20.77 -5.35 -0.07
CA GLN A 54 22.14 -5.09 -0.53
C GLN A 54 22.29 -3.81 -1.37
N ASP A 55 21.25 -3.44 -2.13
CA ASP A 55 21.31 -2.27 -3.02
C ASP A 55 21.36 -0.97 -2.21
N THR A 56 20.47 -0.86 -1.22
CA THR A 56 20.28 0.37 -0.43
C THR A 56 21.12 0.36 0.85
N GLY A 57 21.45 -0.82 1.37
CA GLY A 57 22.06 -1.03 2.67
C GLY A 57 21.07 -1.13 3.84
N ALA A 58 19.75 -1.08 3.59
CA ALA A 58 18.75 -1.15 4.65
C ALA A 58 18.76 -2.50 5.38
N ASP A 59 18.75 -2.45 6.71
CA ASP A 59 18.77 -3.62 7.60
C ASP A 59 17.62 -3.57 8.63
N PRO A 60 16.35 -3.66 8.20
CA PRO A 60 15.20 -3.37 9.05
C PRO A 60 15.11 -4.29 10.27
N HIS A 61 15.42 -5.58 10.11
CA HIS A 61 15.29 -6.57 11.19
C HIS A 61 16.30 -6.39 12.33
N ASN A 62 17.43 -5.71 12.07
CA ASN A 62 18.39 -5.35 13.11
C ASN A 62 18.21 -3.91 13.63
N SER A 63 17.29 -3.14 13.04
CA SER A 63 17.10 -1.73 13.36
C SER A 63 15.83 -1.45 14.17
N ILE A 64 14.75 -2.18 13.89
CA ILE A 64 13.42 -1.97 14.48
C ILE A 64 12.78 -3.31 14.89
N ARG A 65 11.91 -3.28 15.90
CA ARG A 65 11.17 -4.46 16.38
C ARG A 65 9.94 -4.70 15.50
N VAL A 66 9.92 -5.84 14.82
CA VAL A 66 8.90 -6.20 13.84
C VAL A 66 8.42 -7.64 14.07
N ALA A 67 7.12 -7.85 13.99
CA ALA A 67 6.50 -9.17 14.03
C ALA A 67 5.32 -9.27 13.06
N ASP A 68 4.91 -10.50 12.75
CA ASP A 68 3.62 -10.78 12.12
C ASP A 68 2.56 -10.94 13.21
N VAL A 69 1.48 -10.15 13.13
CA VAL A 69 0.38 -10.19 14.11
C VAL A 69 -0.87 -10.91 13.59
N GLY A 70 -0.71 -11.71 12.53
CA GLY A 70 -1.77 -12.52 11.96
C GLY A 70 -2.74 -11.71 11.11
N ASN A 71 -4.02 -12.09 11.14
CA ASN A 71 -5.06 -11.47 10.32
C ASN A 71 -6.11 -10.76 11.18
N ILE A 72 -6.64 -9.65 10.67
CA ILE A 72 -7.88 -9.07 11.16
C ILE A 72 -9.05 -9.86 10.56
N ALA A 73 -9.70 -10.67 11.38
CA ALA A 73 -10.95 -11.33 10.99
C ALA A 73 -12.09 -10.31 10.97
N CYS A 74 -12.69 -10.11 9.80
CA CYS A 74 -13.82 -9.21 9.57
C CYS A 74 -14.95 -9.93 8.82
N SER A 75 -16.17 -9.39 8.82
CA SER A 75 -17.30 -10.02 8.13
C SER A 75 -17.09 -10.07 6.62
N PRO A 76 -17.21 -11.24 5.97
CA PRO A 76 -17.20 -11.31 4.51
C PRO A 76 -18.58 -11.00 3.91
N PHE A 77 -19.60 -10.75 4.73
CA PHE A 77 -20.99 -10.59 4.29
C PHE A 77 -21.55 -9.19 4.53
N ASP A 78 -20.93 -8.41 5.41
CA ASP A 78 -21.35 -7.04 5.75
C ASP A 78 -20.13 -6.13 5.70
N ILE A 79 -20.05 -5.34 4.64
CA ILE A 79 -18.96 -4.40 4.39
C ILE A 79 -18.86 -3.30 5.46
N ARG A 80 -19.99 -2.89 6.07
CA ARG A 80 -20.00 -1.84 7.10
C ARG A 80 -19.51 -2.41 8.43
N GLU A 81 -19.93 -3.62 8.78
CA GLU A 81 -19.36 -4.36 9.92
C GLU A 81 -17.85 -4.57 9.71
N ALA A 82 -17.45 -5.01 8.52
CA ALA A 82 -16.05 -5.26 8.21
C ALA A 82 -15.20 -4.00 8.38
N CYS A 83 -15.66 -2.87 7.84
CA CYS A 83 -14.99 -1.57 8.01
C CYS A 83 -14.85 -1.19 9.49
N LYS A 84 -15.92 -1.36 10.27
CA LYS A 84 -15.88 -1.10 11.72
C LYS A 84 -14.83 -1.97 12.42
N THR A 85 -14.84 -3.27 12.15
CA THR A 85 -13.90 -4.22 12.77
C THR A 85 -12.44 -3.95 12.36
N ILE A 86 -12.19 -3.63 11.08
CA ILE A 86 -10.86 -3.24 10.60
C ILE A 86 -10.38 -1.99 11.33
N LYS A 87 -11.23 -0.95 11.40
CA LYS A 87 -10.89 0.28 12.12
C LYS A 87 -10.57 0.01 13.58
N GLU A 88 -11.42 -0.70 14.32
CA GLU A 88 -11.20 -0.97 15.74
C GLU A 88 -9.90 -1.72 16.02
N LYS A 89 -9.52 -2.67 15.15
CA LYS A 89 -8.25 -3.39 15.28
C LYS A 89 -7.05 -2.52 14.91
N CYS A 90 -7.15 -1.73 13.85
CA CYS A 90 -6.11 -0.79 13.45
C CYS A 90 -5.92 0.33 14.48
N ASP A 91 -6.98 0.81 15.13
CA ASP A 91 -6.91 1.76 16.25
C ASP A 91 -6.00 1.21 17.37
N GLY A 92 -6.16 -0.07 17.72
CA GLY A 92 -5.34 -0.72 18.75
C GLY A 92 -3.84 -0.75 18.38
N ILE A 93 -3.52 -1.09 17.13
CA ILE A 93 -2.14 -1.12 16.61
C ILE A 93 -1.54 0.29 16.63
N VAL A 94 -2.26 1.23 16.02
CA VAL A 94 -1.77 2.58 15.76
C VAL A 94 -1.62 3.33 17.09
N LYS A 95 -2.60 3.28 18.01
CA LYS A 95 -2.52 3.92 19.34
C LYS A 95 -1.34 3.44 20.17
N GLY A 96 -0.93 2.18 20.02
CA GLY A 96 0.24 1.59 20.69
C GLY A 96 1.60 2.10 20.20
N GLY A 97 1.63 2.95 19.17
CA GLY A 97 2.89 3.46 18.60
C GLY A 97 3.37 2.67 17.38
N CYS A 98 2.86 1.45 17.19
CA CYS A 98 3.24 0.54 16.12
C CYS A 98 2.74 1.02 14.74
N ARG A 99 3.58 0.87 13.71
CA ARG A 99 3.25 1.20 12.31
C ARG A 99 2.75 -0.06 11.58
N PRO A 100 1.48 -0.12 11.15
CA PRO A 100 0.98 -1.27 10.40
C PRO A 100 1.49 -1.22 8.95
N ILE A 101 2.02 -2.35 8.49
CA ILE A 101 2.15 -2.68 7.06
C ILE A 101 1.10 -3.76 6.77
N VAL A 102 0.02 -3.35 6.12
CA VAL A 102 -1.14 -4.20 5.87
C VAL A 102 -0.98 -4.94 4.55
N LEU A 103 -1.37 -6.21 4.52
CA LEU A 103 -1.28 -7.05 3.33
C LEU A 103 -2.63 -7.66 2.97
N GLY A 104 -2.96 -7.56 1.69
CA GLY A 104 -4.08 -8.23 1.04
C GLY A 104 -5.40 -7.50 1.12
N GLY A 105 -6.45 -8.23 0.74
CA GLY A 105 -7.79 -7.69 0.56
C GLY A 105 -7.94 -6.81 -0.67
N ASP A 106 -9.17 -6.43 -0.97
CA ASP A 106 -9.47 -5.39 -1.96
C ASP A 106 -9.18 -3.99 -1.37
N ARG A 107 -9.12 -2.96 -2.23
CA ARG A 107 -8.78 -1.59 -1.81
C ARG A 107 -9.71 -0.99 -0.75
N THR A 108 -10.91 -1.52 -0.55
CA THR A 108 -11.86 -1.02 0.46
C THR A 108 -11.23 -0.98 1.85
N ILE A 109 -10.32 -1.90 2.17
CA ILE A 109 -9.72 -1.99 3.50
C ILE A 109 -8.92 -0.73 3.88
N THR A 110 -8.41 0.01 2.90
CA THR A 110 -7.62 1.23 3.14
C THR A 110 -8.46 2.32 3.81
N TYR A 111 -9.77 2.38 3.51
CA TYR A 111 -10.68 3.38 4.09
C TYR A 111 -10.73 3.35 5.63
N PRO A 112 -11.12 2.23 6.29
CA PRO A 112 -11.13 2.16 7.75
C PRO A 112 -9.72 2.25 8.38
N ILE A 113 -8.67 1.87 7.66
CA ILE A 113 -7.28 2.06 8.13
C ILE A 113 -6.95 3.55 8.20
N LEU A 114 -7.31 4.34 7.18
CA LEU A 114 -7.11 5.80 7.18
C LEU A 114 -7.90 6.50 8.29
N GLN A 115 -9.08 6.00 8.65
CA GLN A 115 -9.82 6.52 9.82
C GLN A 115 -8.99 6.36 11.10
N SER A 116 -8.34 5.20 11.27
CA SER A 116 -7.46 4.92 12.41
C SER A 116 -6.19 5.78 12.39
N MET A 117 -5.61 6.01 11.20
CA MET A 117 -4.45 6.89 11.03
C MET A 117 -4.77 8.33 11.44
N LYS A 118 -5.94 8.84 11.02
CA LYS A 118 -6.39 10.18 11.38
C LYS A 118 -6.53 10.37 12.89
N GLU A 119 -7.06 9.38 13.61
CA GLU A 119 -7.24 9.50 15.07
C GLU A 119 -5.93 9.78 15.81
N LYS A 120 -4.81 9.21 15.36
CA LYS A 120 -3.50 9.40 16.00
C LYS A 120 -2.70 10.56 15.40
N HIS A 121 -2.73 10.70 14.08
CA HIS A 121 -1.79 11.56 13.35
C HIS A 121 -2.42 12.84 12.79
N GLY A 122 -3.75 12.97 12.84
CA GLY A 122 -4.48 13.93 12.03
C GLY A 122 -4.52 13.51 10.56
N PRO A 123 -5.06 14.35 9.65
CA PRO A 123 -5.08 14.04 8.23
C PRO A 123 -3.66 13.74 7.71
N VAL A 124 -3.51 12.62 7.01
CA VAL A 124 -2.21 12.16 6.53
C VAL A 124 -1.98 12.58 5.07
N GLY A 125 -0.72 12.76 4.68
CA GLY A 125 -0.33 12.73 3.28
C GLY A 125 -0.40 11.29 2.75
N MET A 126 -0.57 11.12 1.45
CA MET A 126 -0.68 9.81 0.83
C MET A 126 0.14 9.70 -0.44
N ILE A 127 0.85 8.58 -0.58
CA ILE A 127 1.50 8.18 -1.82
C ILE A 127 0.85 6.86 -2.25
N GLN A 128 0.24 6.88 -3.41
CA GLN A 128 -0.51 5.76 -3.98
C GLN A 128 0.12 5.32 -5.30
N ILE A 129 0.46 4.05 -5.42
CA ILE A 129 0.71 3.40 -6.72
C ILE A 129 -0.56 2.67 -7.11
N ASP A 130 -1.15 2.99 -8.26
CA ASP A 130 -2.45 2.44 -8.67
C ASP A 130 -2.73 2.66 -10.16
N ALA A 131 -3.52 1.80 -10.78
CA ALA A 131 -4.09 2.07 -12.09
C ALA A 131 -5.31 3.01 -12.03
N HIS A 132 -6.04 3.01 -10.93
CA HIS A 132 -7.31 3.72 -10.74
C HIS A 132 -7.21 4.79 -9.65
N CYS A 133 -8.10 5.78 -9.71
CA CYS A 133 -8.10 6.86 -8.73
C CYS A 133 -8.78 6.47 -7.41
N ASP A 134 -9.68 5.49 -7.43
CA ASP A 134 -10.48 5.06 -6.27
C ASP A 134 -11.21 6.19 -5.52
N THR A 135 -11.61 7.19 -6.30
CA THR A 135 -12.41 8.36 -5.88
C THR A 135 -13.80 8.36 -6.51
N SER A 136 -14.31 7.17 -6.85
CA SER A 136 -15.56 7.01 -7.58
C SER A 136 -16.78 7.31 -6.72
N LEU A 137 -17.88 7.64 -7.39
CA LEU A 137 -19.21 7.75 -6.78
C LEU A 137 -19.74 6.36 -6.38
N PRO A 138 -20.84 6.29 -5.60
CA PRO A 138 -21.52 5.04 -5.29
C PRO A 138 -21.83 4.22 -6.56
N LEU A 139 -21.64 2.90 -6.48
CA LEU A 139 -21.88 1.96 -7.57
C LEU A 139 -22.95 0.95 -7.14
N PHE A 140 -23.97 0.73 -7.99
CA PHE A 140 -25.11 -0.16 -7.72
C PHE A 140 -25.79 0.04 -6.34
N GLY A 141 -25.82 1.28 -5.84
CA GLY A 141 -26.39 1.62 -4.54
C GLY A 141 -25.47 1.38 -3.34
N SER A 142 -24.24 0.89 -3.55
CA SER A 142 -23.21 0.81 -2.51
C SER A 142 -22.31 2.04 -2.52
N GLU A 143 -22.20 2.69 -1.36
CA GLU A 143 -21.26 3.80 -1.14
C GLU A 143 -19.84 3.31 -0.88
N ILE A 144 -19.71 2.15 -0.21
CA ILE A 144 -18.45 1.55 0.19
C ILE A 144 -18.17 0.39 -0.76
N TRP A 145 -17.13 0.51 -1.57
CA TRP A 145 -16.62 -0.50 -2.49
C TRP A 145 -15.19 -0.12 -2.88
N HIS A 146 -14.45 -1.03 -3.52
CA HIS A 146 -13.01 -0.84 -3.73
C HIS A 146 -12.64 0.40 -4.58
N GLY A 147 -13.57 0.93 -5.38
CA GLY A 147 -13.36 2.13 -6.18
C GLY A 147 -13.76 3.47 -5.53
N SER A 148 -14.29 3.49 -4.30
CA SER A 148 -14.67 4.72 -3.56
C SER A 148 -13.85 5.11 -2.31
N PRO A 149 -12.83 4.38 -1.82
CA PRO A 149 -12.25 4.63 -0.50
C PRO A 149 -11.65 6.02 -0.34
N PHE A 150 -11.01 6.59 -1.37
CA PHE A 150 -10.41 7.92 -1.28
C PHE A 150 -11.42 9.05 -1.48
N ARG A 151 -12.57 8.77 -2.09
CA ARG A 151 -13.72 9.69 -2.08
C ARG A 151 -14.22 9.86 -0.65
N LEU A 152 -14.49 8.73 0.02
CA LEU A 152 -14.93 8.69 1.41
C LEU A 152 -13.88 9.31 2.35
N ALA A 153 -12.59 9.03 2.11
CA ALA A 153 -11.51 9.60 2.89
C ALA A 153 -11.45 11.13 2.83
N VAL A 154 -11.74 11.74 1.68
CA VAL A 154 -11.84 13.21 1.56
C VAL A 154 -13.08 13.73 2.27
N ASP A 155 -14.23 13.06 2.11
CA ASP A 155 -15.49 13.48 2.73
C ASP A 155 -15.39 13.47 4.26
N GLU A 156 -14.62 12.54 4.84
CA GLU A 156 -14.33 12.49 6.27
C GLU A 156 -13.07 13.28 6.70
N GLY A 157 -12.36 13.92 5.78
CA GLY A 157 -11.13 14.68 6.06
C GLY A 157 -10.01 13.81 6.67
N LEU A 158 -9.81 12.60 6.14
CA LEU A 158 -8.75 11.66 6.52
C LEU A 158 -7.40 11.98 5.84
N LEU A 159 -7.45 12.73 4.73
CA LEU A 159 -6.29 13.06 3.91
C LEU A 159 -6.02 14.57 3.89
N ASP A 160 -4.74 14.95 3.96
CA ASP A 160 -4.30 16.27 3.50
C ASP A 160 -4.31 16.26 1.97
N CYS A 161 -5.36 16.80 1.36
CA CYS A 161 -5.61 16.69 -0.07
C CYS A 161 -4.49 17.30 -0.93
N HIS A 162 -3.78 18.32 -0.44
CA HIS A 162 -2.65 18.92 -1.17
C HIS A 162 -1.37 18.08 -1.08
N LYS A 163 -1.39 17.03 -0.25
CA LYS A 163 -0.32 16.07 -0.03
C LYS A 163 -0.72 14.64 -0.43
N VAL A 164 -1.57 14.51 -1.45
CA VAL A 164 -1.89 13.22 -2.08
C VAL A 164 -1.21 13.12 -3.43
N TRP A 165 -0.51 12.02 -3.69
CA TRP A 165 0.04 11.64 -5.00
C TRP A 165 -0.54 10.30 -5.44
N GLN A 166 -1.17 10.28 -6.61
CA GLN A 166 -1.65 9.05 -7.26
C GLN A 166 -0.80 8.80 -8.50
N ILE A 167 -0.04 7.71 -8.51
CA ILE A 167 1.02 7.45 -9.49
C ILE A 167 0.67 6.20 -10.28
N GLY A 168 0.53 6.34 -11.60
CA GLY A 168 0.23 5.22 -12.50
C GLY A 168 -1.19 5.19 -13.07
N ILE A 169 -1.97 6.25 -12.83
CA ILE A 169 -3.38 6.34 -13.26
C ILE A 169 -3.51 6.17 -14.77
N ARG A 170 -4.37 5.24 -15.19
CA ARG A 170 -4.61 4.88 -16.59
C ARG A 170 -5.95 4.15 -16.77
N GLY A 171 -6.12 3.48 -17.91
CA GLY A 171 -7.30 2.71 -18.24
C GLY A 171 -8.42 3.53 -18.89
N SER A 172 -9.44 2.82 -19.39
CA SER A 172 -10.63 3.46 -19.94
C SER A 172 -11.58 3.88 -18.82
N ALA A 173 -12.00 5.14 -18.80
CA ALA A 173 -12.96 5.63 -17.83
C ALA A 173 -14.35 5.81 -18.46
N GLY A 174 -15.41 5.42 -17.73
CA GLY A 174 -16.80 5.69 -18.12
C GLY A 174 -17.19 7.17 -18.09
N SER A 175 -16.38 8.03 -17.46
CA SER A 175 -16.47 9.49 -17.53
C SER A 175 -15.14 10.15 -17.10
N ILE A 176 -14.92 11.42 -17.48
CA ILE A 176 -13.72 12.24 -17.17
C ILE A 176 -13.53 12.51 -15.65
N THR A 177 -14.43 12.00 -14.80
CA THR A 177 -14.71 12.63 -13.51
C THR A 177 -13.74 12.29 -12.38
N CYS A 178 -13.18 11.09 -12.27
CA CYS A 178 -12.42 10.71 -11.06
C CYS A 178 -11.08 11.45 -10.94
N ALA A 179 -10.21 11.38 -11.96
CA ALA A 179 -8.92 12.07 -11.95
C ALA A 179 -9.10 13.60 -11.84
N LYS A 180 -10.07 14.16 -12.57
CA LYS A 180 -10.39 15.59 -12.53
C LYS A 180 -10.91 16.00 -11.15
N TRP A 181 -11.77 15.19 -10.54
CA TRP A 181 -12.28 15.43 -9.19
C TRP A 181 -11.13 15.43 -8.17
N GLY A 182 -10.20 14.47 -8.25
CA GLY A 182 -9.02 14.44 -7.38
C GLY A 182 -8.17 15.70 -7.54
N GLN A 183 -7.91 16.13 -8.78
CA GLN A 183 -7.22 17.39 -9.05
C GLN A 183 -7.94 18.60 -8.48
N ASP A 184 -9.28 18.66 -8.57
CA ASP A 184 -10.09 19.74 -8.00
C ASP A 184 -10.07 19.77 -6.46
N LYS A 185 -9.80 18.63 -5.82
CA LYS A 185 -9.53 18.55 -4.38
C LYS A 185 -8.09 18.90 -4.01
N GLY A 186 -7.18 18.97 -4.99
CA GLY A 186 -5.77 19.31 -4.79
C GLY A 186 -4.81 18.13 -4.92
N PHE A 187 -5.27 16.95 -5.35
CA PHE A 187 -4.42 15.78 -5.53
C PHE A 187 -3.43 15.98 -6.68
N ASN A 188 -2.23 15.45 -6.51
CA ASN A 188 -1.22 15.34 -7.55
C ASN A 188 -1.45 14.02 -8.31
N VAL A 189 -2.32 14.04 -9.32
CA VAL A 189 -2.60 12.88 -10.18
C VAL A 189 -1.52 12.78 -11.27
N VAL A 190 -0.78 11.67 -11.29
CA VAL A 190 0.32 11.39 -12.22
C VAL A 190 -0.05 10.20 -13.12
N PRO A 191 -0.55 10.47 -14.34
CA PRO A 191 -0.95 9.42 -15.27
C PRO A 191 0.24 8.59 -15.78
N ALA A 192 0.02 7.29 -16.04
CA ALA A 192 1.08 6.37 -16.47
C ALA A 192 1.82 6.84 -17.73
N PHE A 193 1.12 7.42 -18.71
CA PHE A 193 1.75 7.88 -19.97
C PHE A 193 2.82 8.96 -19.75
N GLN A 194 2.77 9.71 -18.65
CA GLN A 194 3.79 10.70 -18.32
C GLN A 194 5.09 10.06 -17.82
N LEU A 195 5.00 8.82 -17.34
CA LEU A 195 6.07 8.05 -16.70
C LEU A 195 6.81 7.12 -17.68
N TRP A 196 6.21 6.81 -18.83
CA TRP A 196 6.81 5.92 -19.81
C TRP A 196 8.20 6.41 -20.25
N TYR A 197 9.13 5.47 -20.35
CA TYR A 197 10.52 5.68 -20.77
C TYR A 197 11.33 6.63 -19.87
N LYS A 198 10.94 6.80 -18.60
CA LYS A 198 11.61 7.68 -17.63
C LYS A 198 11.86 7.00 -16.29
N SER A 199 12.93 7.43 -15.61
CA SER A 199 13.13 7.19 -14.18
C SER A 199 12.19 8.07 -13.36
N LEU A 200 11.69 7.54 -12.25
CA LEU A 200 10.84 8.22 -11.28
C LEU A 200 11.61 8.89 -10.14
N ALA A 201 12.94 8.77 -10.10
CA ALA A 201 13.75 9.43 -9.06
C ALA A 201 13.54 10.96 -8.99
N PRO A 202 13.47 11.72 -10.12
CA PRO A 202 13.17 13.15 -10.06
C PRO A 202 11.78 13.44 -9.50
N LEU A 203 10.77 12.66 -9.88
CA LEU A 203 9.41 12.79 -9.33
C LEU A 203 9.43 12.58 -7.81
N MET A 204 10.09 11.53 -7.33
CA MET A 204 10.13 11.22 -5.91
C MET A 204 10.90 12.24 -5.08
N ARG A 205 11.94 12.88 -5.64
CA ARG A 205 12.57 14.02 -4.99
C ARG A 205 11.58 15.17 -4.76
N ASP A 206 10.79 15.50 -5.78
CA ASP A 206 9.79 16.57 -5.70
C ASP A 206 8.63 16.18 -4.75
N VAL A 207 8.22 14.90 -4.73
CA VAL A 207 7.27 14.37 -3.75
C VAL A 207 7.81 14.55 -2.33
N ARG A 208 9.07 14.17 -2.08
CA ARG A 208 9.68 14.29 -0.75
C ARG A 208 9.71 15.73 -0.26
N GLU A 209 10.13 16.66 -1.11
CA GLU A 209 10.20 18.08 -0.78
C GLU A 209 8.81 18.63 -0.39
N LYS A 210 7.77 18.29 -1.15
CA LYS A 210 6.40 18.75 -0.87
C LYS A 210 5.75 18.06 0.33
N MET A 211 6.08 16.79 0.58
CA MET A 211 5.62 16.07 1.78
C MET A 211 6.19 16.71 3.06
N GLY A 212 7.49 17.03 3.07
CA GLY A 212 8.17 17.53 4.25
C GLY A 212 8.01 16.59 5.45
N ASN A 213 7.60 17.11 6.60
CA ASN A 213 7.44 16.34 7.84
C ASN A 213 6.02 15.76 8.05
N THR A 214 5.13 15.87 7.06
CA THR A 214 3.75 15.35 7.18
C THR A 214 3.77 13.83 7.42
N PRO A 215 2.94 13.29 8.31
CA PRO A 215 2.69 11.85 8.41
C PRO A 215 2.22 11.30 7.06
N VAL A 216 2.93 10.31 6.51
CA VAL A 216 2.63 9.74 5.19
C VAL A 216 2.10 8.31 5.32
N TYR A 217 1.00 8.03 4.64
CA TYR A 217 0.50 6.69 4.37
C TYR A 217 0.92 6.24 2.96
N LEU A 218 1.58 5.09 2.85
CA LEU A 218 2.03 4.53 1.57
C LEU A 218 1.12 3.35 1.19
N THR A 219 0.38 3.48 0.10
CA THR A 219 -0.61 2.49 -0.34
C THR A 219 -0.28 2.00 -1.75
N ILE A 220 -0.22 0.68 -1.94
CA ILE A 220 0.21 0.06 -3.20
C ILE A 220 -0.92 -0.82 -3.73
N ASP A 221 -1.48 -0.47 -4.88
CA ASP A 221 -2.18 -1.43 -5.74
C ASP A 221 -1.17 -2.24 -6.50
N ILE A 222 -1.36 -3.54 -6.49
CA ILE A 222 -0.57 -4.39 -7.37
C ILE A 222 -0.93 -4.17 -8.84
N ASP A 223 -2.16 -3.72 -9.15
CA ASP A 223 -2.59 -3.40 -10.50
C ASP A 223 -2.01 -2.07 -11.03
N GLY A 224 -1.37 -1.27 -10.18
CA GLY A 224 -0.54 -0.15 -10.61
C GLY A 224 0.64 -0.60 -11.48
N LEU A 225 1.09 -1.85 -11.29
CA LEU A 225 2.06 -2.51 -12.16
C LEU A 225 1.39 -3.02 -13.45
N ASP A 226 2.18 -3.15 -14.51
CA ASP A 226 1.69 -3.73 -15.76
C ASP A 226 1.26 -5.20 -15.57
N PRO A 227 0.18 -5.68 -16.22
CA PRO A 227 -0.25 -7.09 -16.13
C PRO A 227 0.78 -8.10 -16.64
N SER A 228 1.75 -7.69 -17.45
CA SER A 228 2.91 -8.53 -17.81
C SER A 228 3.85 -8.83 -16.63
N ILE A 229 3.72 -8.07 -15.54
CA ILE A 229 4.50 -8.17 -14.31
C ILE A 229 3.62 -8.72 -13.17
N ALA A 230 2.44 -8.13 -12.98
CA ALA A 230 1.49 -8.48 -11.92
C ALA A 230 0.13 -8.92 -12.50
N PRO A 231 0.04 -10.12 -13.11
CA PRO A 231 -1.22 -10.59 -13.70
C PRO A 231 -2.32 -10.91 -12.68
N GLY A 232 -1.93 -11.22 -11.43
CA GLY A 232 -2.83 -11.66 -10.36
C GLY A 232 -3.53 -10.52 -9.65
N THR A 233 -4.46 -9.86 -10.33
CA THR A 233 -5.31 -8.80 -9.77
C THR A 233 -6.72 -8.82 -10.35
N GLY A 234 -7.65 -8.13 -9.68
CA GLY A 234 -9.04 -8.04 -10.07
C GLY A 234 -9.28 -7.23 -11.37
N VAL A 235 -8.64 -6.08 -11.50
CA VAL A 235 -8.88 -5.08 -12.57
C VAL A 235 -7.59 -4.71 -13.31
N PRO A 236 -6.97 -5.63 -14.07
CA PRO A 236 -5.71 -5.35 -14.74
C PRO A 236 -5.86 -4.29 -15.85
N GLU A 237 -4.98 -3.29 -15.86
CA GLU A 237 -4.92 -2.24 -16.89
C GLU A 237 -3.55 -2.22 -17.60
N LEU A 238 -3.55 -2.20 -18.94
CA LEU A 238 -2.31 -2.23 -19.74
C LEU A 238 -1.51 -0.92 -19.67
N GLY A 239 -0.20 -1.01 -19.86
CA GLY A 239 0.70 0.16 -19.90
C GLY A 239 1.07 0.70 -18.53
N GLY A 240 1.17 -0.20 -17.54
CA GLY A 240 1.44 0.12 -16.14
C GLY A 240 2.91 0.37 -15.82
N LEU A 241 3.20 0.55 -14.53
CA LEU A 241 4.57 0.72 -14.06
C LEU A 241 5.36 -0.58 -14.21
N THR A 242 6.66 -0.45 -14.47
CA THR A 242 7.59 -1.56 -14.31
C THR A 242 7.90 -1.82 -12.84
N SER A 243 8.42 -3.02 -12.53
CA SER A 243 8.90 -3.33 -11.18
C SER A 243 9.99 -2.36 -10.71
N THR A 244 10.87 -1.92 -11.62
CA THR A 244 11.90 -0.92 -11.32
C THR A 244 11.30 0.45 -10.95
N GLN A 245 10.24 0.89 -11.63
CA GLN A 245 9.57 2.15 -11.30
C GLN A 245 8.86 2.08 -9.95
N ALA A 246 8.24 0.95 -9.60
CA ALA A 246 7.68 0.78 -8.26
C ALA A 246 8.76 0.82 -7.16
N LEU A 247 9.93 0.20 -7.40
CA LEU A 247 11.07 0.32 -6.49
C LEU A 247 11.54 1.77 -6.34
N GLU A 248 11.62 2.55 -7.43
CA GLU A 248 11.98 3.97 -7.38
C GLU A 248 10.98 4.78 -6.53
N VAL A 249 9.68 4.49 -6.62
CA VAL A 249 8.65 5.13 -5.77
C VAL A 249 8.84 4.75 -4.31
N ILE A 250 8.88 3.45 -3.98
CA ILE A 250 8.97 2.99 -2.59
C ILE A 250 10.27 3.45 -1.94
N ARG A 251 11.43 3.21 -2.57
CA ARG A 251 12.74 3.64 -2.06
C ARG A 251 12.85 5.16 -2.01
N GLY A 252 12.16 5.86 -2.92
CA GLY A 252 12.02 7.31 -2.94
C GLY A 252 11.27 7.89 -1.73
N CYS A 253 10.55 7.07 -0.95
CA CYS A 253 9.93 7.47 0.31
C CYS A 253 10.91 7.49 1.49
N ARG A 254 12.16 7.02 1.32
CA ARG A 254 13.18 7.05 2.38
C ARG A 254 13.34 8.49 2.92
N GLY A 255 13.30 8.60 4.25
CA GLY A 255 13.42 9.88 4.96
C GLY A 255 12.09 10.60 5.20
N LEU A 256 10.97 10.11 4.66
CA LEU A 256 9.64 10.59 5.01
C LEU A 256 9.18 10.03 6.36
N ASN A 257 8.26 10.75 7.01
CA ASN A 257 7.57 10.28 8.20
C ASN A 257 6.47 9.26 7.84
N VAL A 258 6.86 8.08 7.36
CA VAL A 258 5.91 7.02 7.02
C VAL A 258 5.33 6.41 8.29
N VAL A 259 4.01 6.53 8.45
CA VAL A 259 3.28 6.10 9.66
C VAL A 259 2.54 4.77 9.49
N GLY A 260 2.46 4.28 8.27
CA GLY A 260 1.91 2.98 7.93
C GLY A 260 1.72 2.86 6.42
N GLY A 261 1.23 1.70 5.99
CA GLY A 261 0.93 1.48 4.59
C GLY A 261 0.21 0.16 4.34
N ASP A 262 -0.20 -0.06 3.10
CA ASP A 262 -0.81 -1.30 2.65
C ASP A 262 -0.34 -1.72 1.25
N LEU A 263 -0.45 -3.02 0.97
CA LEU A 263 -0.38 -3.60 -0.37
C LEU A 263 -1.61 -4.48 -0.58
N VAL A 264 -2.44 -4.12 -1.56
CA VAL A 264 -3.78 -4.69 -1.77
C VAL A 264 -3.95 -5.26 -3.19
N GLU A 265 -5.12 -5.83 -3.45
CA GLU A 265 -5.63 -6.30 -4.76
C GLU A 265 -4.83 -7.44 -5.42
N VAL A 266 -3.82 -7.99 -4.75
CA VAL A 266 -3.26 -9.30 -5.12
C VAL A 266 -4.41 -10.32 -5.09
N SER A 267 -4.63 -11.03 -6.19
CA SER A 267 -5.67 -12.04 -6.32
C SER A 267 -5.06 -13.37 -6.72
N PRO A 268 -4.77 -14.26 -5.76
CA PRO A 268 -4.16 -15.57 -6.02
C PRO A 268 -4.86 -16.43 -7.08
N PRO A 269 -6.21 -16.45 -7.19
CA PRO A 269 -6.89 -17.19 -8.27
C PRO A 269 -6.56 -16.71 -9.69
N HIS A 270 -6.03 -15.50 -9.83
CA HIS A 270 -5.61 -14.91 -11.12
C HIS A 270 -4.09 -14.81 -11.25
N ASP A 271 -3.35 -15.31 -10.26
CA ASP A 271 -1.89 -15.18 -10.21
C ASP A 271 -1.21 -16.37 -10.91
N LEU A 272 -0.46 -16.08 -11.97
CA LEU A 272 0.24 -17.11 -12.74
C LEU A 272 1.50 -17.55 -12.00
N HIS A 273 1.51 -18.81 -11.53
CA HIS A 273 2.63 -19.38 -10.76
C HIS A 273 3.03 -18.52 -9.55
N ASN A 274 2.06 -17.87 -8.91
CA ASN A 274 2.23 -17.01 -7.72
C ASN A 274 3.17 -15.81 -7.91
N ILE A 275 3.50 -15.42 -9.15
CA ILE A 275 4.49 -14.37 -9.42
C ILE A 275 4.08 -13.01 -8.84
N THR A 276 2.79 -12.70 -8.85
CA THR A 276 2.24 -11.46 -8.30
C THR A 276 2.38 -11.43 -6.78
N SER A 277 2.12 -12.57 -6.13
CA SER A 277 2.31 -12.76 -4.69
C SER A 277 3.78 -12.67 -4.29
N THR A 278 4.70 -13.22 -5.09
CA THR A 278 6.16 -13.05 -4.88
C THR A 278 6.59 -11.58 -5.04
N ILE A 279 6.09 -10.89 -6.07
CA ILE A 279 6.36 -9.45 -6.27
C ILE A 279 5.84 -8.64 -5.07
N ALA A 280 4.62 -8.92 -4.62
CA ALA A 280 4.04 -8.26 -3.46
C ALA A 280 4.90 -8.47 -2.19
N ALA A 281 5.43 -9.67 -1.97
CA ALA A 281 6.35 -9.93 -0.86
C ALA A 281 7.63 -9.10 -0.94
N HIS A 282 8.22 -8.94 -2.14
CA HIS A 282 9.37 -8.06 -2.33
C HIS A 282 9.05 -6.58 -2.10
N LEU A 283 7.90 -6.09 -2.58
CA LEU A 283 7.48 -4.70 -2.36
C LEU A 283 7.20 -4.42 -0.88
N LEU A 284 6.59 -5.37 -0.15
CA LEU A 284 6.36 -5.27 1.29
C LEU A 284 7.68 -5.19 2.08
N PHE A 285 8.73 -5.89 1.63
CA PHE A 285 10.07 -5.77 2.22
C PHE A 285 10.68 -4.38 1.98
N GLU A 286 10.49 -3.81 0.80
CA GLU A 286 10.94 -2.44 0.49
C GLU A 286 10.16 -1.40 1.30
N MET A 287 8.86 -1.60 1.51
CA MET A 287 8.05 -0.77 2.42
C MET A 287 8.56 -0.84 3.86
N LEU A 288 8.99 -2.02 4.33
CA LEU A 288 9.62 -2.17 5.63
C LEU A 288 10.96 -1.41 5.73
N CYS A 289 11.79 -1.49 4.69
CA CYS A 289 13.11 -0.86 4.65
C CYS A 289 13.06 0.67 4.75
N ILE A 290 11.98 1.31 4.28
CA ILE A 290 11.86 2.77 4.27
C ILE A 290 11.24 3.35 5.55
N LEU A 291 10.86 2.51 6.53
CA LEU A 291 10.26 2.99 7.77
C LEU A 291 11.23 3.82 8.61
N PRO A 292 10.73 4.84 9.35
CA PRO A 292 11.57 5.59 10.27
C PRO A 292 12.16 4.69 11.37
N GLY A 293 13.49 4.80 11.57
CA GLY A 293 14.26 4.00 12.51
C GLY A 293 15.11 2.90 11.86
N VAL A 294 14.88 2.59 10.58
CA VAL A 294 15.73 1.63 9.85
C VAL A 294 17.11 2.22 9.59
N GLU A 295 18.16 1.51 10.00
CA GLU A 295 19.55 1.84 9.74
C GLU A 295 19.99 1.36 8.36
N TYR A 296 20.92 2.10 7.76
CA TYR A 296 21.47 1.85 6.43
C TYR A 296 22.98 1.64 6.54
N LYS A 297 23.44 0.44 6.21
CA LYS A 297 24.85 0.05 6.21
C LYS A 297 25.50 0.37 4.87
N GLU A 298 26.80 0.65 4.88
CA GLU A 298 27.56 0.77 3.65
C GLU A 298 27.70 -0.60 2.97
N THR A 299 27.35 -0.66 1.68
CA THR A 299 27.49 -1.83 0.82
C THR A 299 28.35 -1.50 -0.38
N ALA A 300 28.72 -2.52 -1.16
CA ALA A 300 29.42 -2.33 -2.43
C ALA A 300 28.64 -1.45 -3.44
N PHE A 301 27.33 -1.27 -3.24
CA PHE A 301 26.44 -0.50 -4.12
C PHE A 301 26.06 0.87 -3.54
N SER A 302 26.21 1.08 -2.23
CA SER A 302 25.81 2.32 -1.53
C SER A 302 26.39 3.61 -2.10
N PRO A 303 27.67 3.69 -2.55
CA PRO A 303 28.20 4.93 -3.12
C PRO A 303 27.53 5.34 -4.44
N ALA A 304 26.96 4.38 -5.17
CA ALA A 304 26.34 4.57 -6.49
C ALA A 304 24.81 4.72 -6.42
N TYR A 305 24.17 4.29 -5.33
CA TYR A 305 22.72 4.34 -5.18
C TYR A 305 22.25 5.66 -4.55
N ARG A 306 22.03 6.68 -5.39
CA ARG A 306 21.47 7.98 -4.98
C ARG A 306 20.07 8.16 -5.60
N ILE A 307 19.02 7.97 -4.80
CA ILE A 307 17.61 8.28 -5.12
C ILE A 307 17.15 9.50 -4.32
#